data_AF-A0A480BTQ5-F1
#
_entry.id   AF-A0A480BTQ5-F1
#
_cell.length_a   1.000
_cell.length_b   1.000
_cell.length_c   1.000
_cell.angle_alpha   90.00
_cell.angle_beta   90.00
_cell.angle_gamma   90.00
#
_symmetry.space_group_name_H-M   'P 1'
#
loop_
_entity.id
_entity.type
_entity.pdbx_description
1 polymer ?
#
loop_
_entity_poly.entity_id
_entity_poly.type
_entity_poly.pdbx_seq_one_letter_code
_entity_poly.pdbx_strand_id
1 'polypeptide(L)' 'MSTEMDPIVGNWYQHVDRGLDFEVVAVDDDSATVEVQFVDGTLDEIALDDWYELELEPAEPP' A
#
# COMPACT_ATOMS: atom_id res chain seq x y z
N MET A 1 12.82 -4.49 15.86
CA MET A 1 13.00 -3.07 15.46
C MET A 1 11.82 -2.80 14.56
N SER A 2 11.01 -1.83 14.94
CA SER A 2 9.63 -1.62 14.49
C SER A 2 9.46 -1.69 12.98
N THR A 3 8.50 -2.49 12.51
CA THR A 3 7.98 -2.32 11.16
C THR A 3 6.73 -1.46 11.29
N GLU A 4 6.93 -0.16 11.36
CA GLU A 4 5.87 0.85 11.54
C GLU A 4 5.09 1.11 10.23
N MET A 5 5.03 0.11 9.34
CA MET A 5 4.48 0.18 7.97
C MET A 5 3.60 -1.03 7.68
N ASP A 6 2.86 -1.55 8.66
CA ASP A 6 1.82 -2.54 8.35
C ASP A 6 0.80 -1.90 7.38
N PRO A 7 0.46 -2.55 6.26
CA PRO A 7 -0.57 -2.08 5.35
C PRO A 7 -1.92 -2.08 6.07
N ILE A 8 -2.57 -0.92 6.18
CA ILE A 8 -3.86 -0.78 6.83
C ILE A 8 -4.94 -0.65 5.76
N VAL A 9 -5.85 -1.63 5.71
CA VAL A 9 -7.03 -1.57 4.84
C VAL A 9 -7.87 -0.32 5.14
N GLY A 10 -8.21 0.43 4.10
CA GLY A 10 -8.90 1.73 4.16
C GLY A 10 -7.98 2.93 4.33
N ASN A 11 -6.67 2.72 4.37
CA ASN A 11 -5.68 3.80 4.50
C ASN A 11 -4.99 4.09 3.17
N TRP A 12 -4.64 5.36 2.98
CA TRP A 12 -4.00 5.86 1.77
C TRP A 12 -2.49 5.95 1.95
N TYR A 13 -1.77 5.56 0.90
CA TYR A 13 -0.32 5.57 0.84
C TYR A 13 0.12 6.15 -0.51
N GLN A 14 1.22 6.89 -0.47
CA GLN A 14 1.88 7.44 -1.64
C GLN A 14 3.20 6.73 -1.85
N HIS A 15 3.41 6.24 -3.08
CA HIS A 15 4.72 5.77 -3.51
C HIS A 15 5.63 6.98 -3.75
N VAL A 16 6.67 7.17 -2.93
CA VAL A 16 7.54 8.35 -3.00
C VAL A 16 8.31 8.42 -4.32
N ASP A 17 8.86 7.28 -4.78
CA ASP A 17 9.59 7.23 -6.06
C ASP A 17 8.74 7.56 -7.29
N ARG A 18 7.47 7.13 -7.27
CA ARG A 18 6.56 7.27 -8.43
C ARG A 18 5.64 8.49 -8.33
N GLY A 19 5.46 9.04 -7.13
CA GLY A 19 4.46 10.06 -6.83
C GLY A 19 3.03 9.59 -7.10
N LEU A 20 2.73 8.32 -6.78
CA LEU A 20 1.43 7.70 -7.01
C LEU A 20 0.72 7.41 -5.70
N ASP A 21 -0.51 7.90 -5.58
CA ASP A 21 -1.39 7.68 -4.43
C ASP A 21 -2.30 6.46 -4.67
N PHE A 22 -2.40 5.60 -3.65
CA PHE A 22 -3.28 4.44 -3.66
C PHE A 22 -3.82 4.15 -2.26
N GLU A 23 -5.00 3.54 -2.20
CA GLU A 23 -5.64 3.07 -0.99
C GLU A 23 -5.42 1.56 -0.84
N VAL A 24 -5.07 1.09 0.34
CA VAL A 24 -5.07 -0.36 0.61
C VAL A 24 -6.52 -0.82 0.76
N VAL A 25 -6.99 -1.71 -0.11
CA VAL A 25 -8.38 -2.22 -0.07
C VAL A 25 -8.49 -3.62 0.52
N ALA A 26 -7.41 -4.41 0.48
CA ALA A 26 -7.32 -5.69 1.16
C ALA A 26 -5.88 -6.02 1.54
N VAL A 27 -5.72 -6.84 2.58
CA VAL A 27 -4.44 -7.43 2.97
C VAL A 27 -4.70 -8.91 3.22
N ASP A 28 -3.94 -9.76 2.55
CA ASP A 28 -3.99 -11.21 2.70
C ASP A 28 -2.73 -11.69 3.42
N ASP A 29 -2.91 -12.12 4.68
CA ASP A 29 -1.81 -12.60 5.53
C ASP A 29 -1.34 -14.02 5.13
N ASP A 30 -2.22 -14.81 4.51
CA ASP A 30 -1.91 -16.20 4.08
C ASP A 30 -1.02 -16.20 2.83
N SER A 31 -1.35 -15.31 1.90
CA SER A 31 -0.59 -15.09 0.66
C SER A 31 0.53 -14.06 0.82
N ALA A 32 0.57 -13.35 1.96
CA ALA A 32 1.45 -12.21 2.21
C ALA A 32 1.39 -11.20 1.05
N THR A 33 0.19 -10.75 0.71
CA THR A 33 -0.06 -9.75 -0.35
C THR A 33 -0.98 -8.63 0.13
N VAL A 34 -0.85 -7.48 -0.50
CA VAL A 34 -1.60 -6.25 -0.23
C VAL A 34 -2.27 -5.83 -1.52
N GLU A 35 -3.59 -5.80 -1.53
CA GLU A 35 -4.36 -5.27 -2.65
C GLU A 35 -4.57 -3.77 -2.44
N VAL A 36 -4.21 -2.99 -3.45
CA VAL A 36 -4.31 -1.53 -3.45
C VAL A 36 -5.17 -1.04 -4.62
N GLN A 37 -5.86 0.07 -4.41
CA GLN A 37 -6.67 0.75 -5.41
C GLN A 37 -6.12 2.15 -5.66
N PHE A 38 -5.81 2.44 -6.91
CA PHE A 38 -5.44 3.79 -7.34
C PHE A 38 -6.68 4.68 -7.52
N VAL A 39 -6.46 6.00 -7.50
CA VAL A 39 -7.50 7.01 -7.71
C VAL A 39 -8.26 6.88 -9.03
N ASP A 40 -7.64 6.30 -10.06
CA ASP A 40 -8.28 6.04 -11.35
C ASP A 40 -9.16 4.78 -11.37
N GLY A 41 -9.21 4.03 -10.26
CA GLY A 41 -9.97 2.79 -10.10
C GLY A 41 -9.22 1.53 -10.51
N THR A 42 -7.93 1.65 -10.89
CA THR A 42 -7.07 0.48 -11.12
C THR A 42 -6.78 -0.22 -9.79
N LEU A 43 -6.89 -1.54 -9.79
CA LEU A 43 -6.47 -2.41 -8.69
C LEU A 43 -5.10 -2.99 -9.00
N ASP A 44 -4.26 -3.10 -7.98
CA ASP A 44 -2.92 -3.68 -8.07
C ASP A 44 -2.63 -4.47 -6.80
N GLU A 45 -1.73 -5.44 -6.90
CA GLU A 45 -1.36 -6.33 -5.80
C GLU A 45 0.14 -6.24 -5.56
N ILE A 46 0.51 -5.94 -4.33
CA ILE A 46 1.90 -5.77 -3.90
C ILE A 46 2.21 -6.88 -2.89
N ALA A 47 3.31 -7.60 -3.07
CA ALA A 47 3.76 -8.57 -2.07
C ALA A 47 4.14 -7.84 -0.77
N LEU A 48 3.85 -8.44 0.39
CA LEU A 48 4.19 -7.85 1.69
C LEU A 48 5.71 -7.66 1.85
N ASP A 49 6.52 -8.58 1.31
CA ASP A 49 7.97 -8.39 1.24
C ASP A 49 8.34 -7.13 0.45
N ASP A 50 7.79 -6.96 -0.77
CA ASP A 50 8.01 -5.76 -1.57
C ASP A 50 7.52 -4.50 -0.86
N TRP A 51 6.35 -4.55 -0.21
CA TRP A 51 5.78 -3.42 0.53
C TRP A 51 6.75 -2.85 1.56
N TYR A 52 7.47 -3.70 2.29
CA TYR A 52 8.47 -3.24 3.26
C TYR A 52 9.78 -2.75 2.63
N GLU A 53 10.03 -3.10 1.38
CA GLU A 53 11.16 -2.59 0.60
C GLU A 53 10.82 -1.28 -0.13
N LEU A 54 9.53 -1.00 -0.35
CA LEU A 54 9.06 0.22 -1.01
C LEU A 54 9.13 1.44 -0.07
N GLU A 55 9.55 2.58 -0.63
CA GLU A 55 9.43 3.88 0.02
C GLU A 55 7.99 4.39 -0.13
N LEU A 56 7.18 4.04 0.87
CA LEU A 56 5.77 4.45 1.00
C LEU A 56 5.62 5.48 2.12
N GLU A 57 4.83 6.53 1.87
CA GLU A 57 4.43 7.51 2.87
C GLU A 57 2.90 7.51 3.06
N PRO A 58 2.38 7.65 4.29
CA PRO A 58 0.95 7.79 4.50
C PRO A 58 0.45 9.08 3.82
N ALA A 59 -0.60 8.95 3.01
CA ALA A 59 -1.20 10.05 2.26
C ALA A 59 -2.58 10.40 2.82
N GLU A 60 -3.04 11.63 2.57
CA GLU A 60 -4.44 11.99 2.80
C GLU A 60 -5.28 11.58 1.58
N PRO A 61 -6.49 11.05 1.79
CA PRO A 61 -7.42 10.80 0.69
C PRO A 61 -7.73 12.11 -0.06
N PRO A 62 -7.71 12.11 -1.40
CA PRO A 62 -8.04 13.29 -2.21
C PRO A 62 -9.52 13.68 -2.17
#